data_AF-A0A5M6BW36-F1
#
_entry.id   AF-A0A5M6BW36-F1
#
_cell.length_a   1.000
_cell.length_b   1.000
_cell.length_c   1.000
_cell.angle_alpha   90.00
_cell.angle_beta   90.00
_cell.angle_gamma   90.00
#
_symmetry.space_group_name_H-M   'P 1'
#
loop_
_entity.id
_entity.type
_entity.pdbx_description
1 polymer ?
#
loop_
_entity_poly.entity_id
_entity_poly.type
_entity_poly.pdbx_seq_one_letter_code
_entity_poly.pdbx_strand_id
1 'polypeptide(L)'
;MSNRPSTSSTHLPILPTIPPALHHLAIPTPTLIDSQLPNYLLPPVLDLLRDSSAYVIRRKRAEEDELRKEGLLPPSSGQQVKGKGKAGDDEEEKRLIEEELGKRVERIGLMVGGYIAEKLTLARPPLASHLDIIKFICKDLFLYVYSKQIDNLRTNHRGVFVLQSHSFPPLMTLSSHRGPSADMESAKLHLLFPQALVQGALARLGMHSIVTAESSGLPQCTFQIRTTKSSNSNQPNTPSVGGTPNPQSQALAQGRSAPMSQTGSGASTGLGIAGAQT
;
A
#
# COMPACT_ATOMS: atom_id res chain seq x y z
N MET A 1 -17.36 -1.13 -48.63
CA MET A 1 -17.48 -0.46 -47.31
C MET A 1 -18.21 -1.42 -46.39
N SER A 2 -17.49 -2.07 -45.47
CA SER A 2 -18.03 -3.12 -44.60
C SER A 2 -18.31 -2.54 -43.22
N ASN A 3 -19.58 -2.35 -42.88
CA ASN A 3 -20.02 -1.83 -41.58
C ASN A 3 -19.97 -2.96 -40.55
N ARG A 4 -19.02 -2.87 -39.62
CA ARG A 4 -18.96 -3.72 -38.43
C ARG A 4 -19.79 -3.04 -37.32
N PRO A 5 -20.75 -3.72 -36.68
CA PRO A 5 -21.50 -3.12 -35.58
C PRO A 5 -20.61 -3.05 -34.33
N SER A 6 -20.53 -1.86 -33.74
CA SER A 6 -19.86 -1.58 -32.48
C SER A 6 -20.62 -2.25 -31.33
N THR A 7 -20.01 -3.21 -30.65
CA THR A 7 -20.55 -3.76 -29.41
C THR A 7 -20.27 -2.77 -28.28
N SER A 8 -21.27 -1.95 -27.95
CA SER A 8 -21.25 -1.11 -26.76
C SER A 8 -21.40 -1.98 -25.52
N SER A 9 -20.28 -2.31 -24.87
CA SER A 9 -20.26 -2.90 -23.53
C SER A 9 -20.87 -1.89 -22.55
N THR A 10 -22.12 -2.11 -22.19
CA THR A 10 -22.81 -1.30 -21.19
C THR A 10 -22.38 -1.82 -19.82
N HIS A 11 -21.29 -1.29 -19.29
CA HIS A 11 -20.87 -1.61 -17.92
C HIS A 11 -21.85 -0.94 -16.96
N LEU A 12 -22.90 -1.68 -16.55
CA LEU A 12 -23.81 -1.25 -15.51
C LEU A 12 -23.00 -0.88 -14.25
N PRO A 13 -23.29 0.25 -13.58
CA PRO A 13 -22.62 0.58 -12.34
C PRO A 13 -22.97 -0.50 -11.31
N ILE A 14 -21.94 -1.12 -10.73
CA ILE A 14 -22.10 -2.09 -9.65
C ILE A 14 -22.80 -1.35 -8.51
N LEU A 15 -24.04 -1.76 -8.22
CA LEU A 15 -24.79 -1.24 -7.07
C LEU A 15 -23.99 -1.56 -5.81
N PRO A 16 -23.87 -0.61 -4.86
CA PRO A 16 -23.21 -0.90 -3.60
C PRO A 16 -23.90 -2.10 -2.94
N THR A 17 -23.12 -3.10 -2.53
CA THR A 17 -23.59 -4.30 -1.82
C THR A 17 -24.42 -3.96 -0.57
N ILE A 18 -24.13 -2.78 -0.03
CA ILE A 18 -24.70 -2.01 1.07
C ILE A 18 -25.82 -1.00 0.72
N PRO A 19 -27.11 -1.09 1.12
CA PRO A 19 -28.01 0.05 0.97
C PRO A 19 -27.45 1.33 1.65
N PRO A 20 -27.44 2.50 0.98
CA PRO A 20 -26.86 3.73 1.52
C PRO A 20 -27.40 4.15 2.90
N ALA A 21 -28.68 3.85 3.16
CA ALA A 21 -29.31 4.13 4.46
C ALA A 21 -28.66 3.34 5.62
N LEU A 22 -28.25 2.08 5.39
CA LEU A 22 -27.58 1.28 6.42
C LEU A 22 -26.15 1.76 6.66
N HIS A 23 -25.47 2.27 5.63
CA HIS A 23 -24.17 2.89 5.80
C HIS A 23 -24.24 4.14 6.69
N HIS A 24 -25.27 4.98 6.53
CA HIS A 24 -25.45 6.16 7.37
C HIS A 24 -25.67 5.81 8.85
N LEU A 25 -26.30 4.68 9.16
CA LEU A 25 -26.48 4.19 10.53
C LEU A 25 -25.18 3.63 11.14
N ALA A 26 -24.30 3.07 10.31
CA ALA A 26 -23.01 2.53 10.74
C ALA A 26 -21.93 3.61 10.94
N ILE A 27 -22.12 4.81 10.37
CA ILE A 27 -21.18 5.92 10.49
C ILE A 27 -21.60 6.78 11.69
N PRO A 28 -20.78 6.89 12.74
CA PRO A 28 -21.10 7.77 13.85
C PRO A 28 -21.16 9.22 13.36
N THR A 29 -22.04 10.02 13.96
CA THR A 29 -22.16 11.45 13.66
C THR A 29 -20.79 12.12 13.79
N PRO A 30 -20.31 12.84 12.76
CA PRO A 30 -18.98 13.42 12.80
C PRO A 30 -18.91 14.49 13.90
N THR A 31 -17.99 14.32 14.83
CA THR A 31 -17.60 15.36 15.78
C THR A 31 -16.71 16.36 15.06
N LEU A 32 -17.18 17.59 14.93
CA LEU A 32 -16.40 18.67 14.30
C LEU A 32 -15.41 19.23 15.32
N ILE A 33 -14.17 19.43 14.87
CA ILE A 33 -13.11 20.11 15.63
C ILE A 33 -12.66 21.34 14.84
N ASP A 34 -12.05 22.30 15.52
CA ASP A 34 -11.46 23.46 14.86
C ASP A 34 -10.34 23.02 13.91
N SER A 35 -10.35 23.56 12.69
CA SER A 35 -9.35 23.25 11.64
C SER A 35 -7.91 23.62 12.03
N GLN A 36 -7.72 24.55 12.97
CA GLN A 36 -6.42 24.99 13.48
C GLN A 36 -5.91 24.09 14.61
N LEU A 37 -6.76 23.26 15.22
CA LEU A 37 -6.37 22.42 16.35
C LEU A 37 -5.15 21.52 16.04
N PRO A 38 -5.03 20.88 14.86
CA PRO A 38 -3.84 20.10 14.52
C PRO A 38 -2.55 20.93 14.54
N ASN A 39 -2.60 22.23 14.20
CA ASN A 39 -1.41 23.09 14.22
C ASN A 39 -0.90 23.32 15.65
N TYR A 40 -1.78 23.30 16.64
CA TYR A 40 -1.41 23.41 18.06
C TYR A 40 -1.00 22.08 18.69
N LEU A 41 -1.61 20.97 18.27
CA LEU A 41 -1.35 19.65 18.85
C LEU A 41 -0.15 18.93 18.23
N LEU A 42 0.15 19.18 16.95
CA LEU A 42 1.21 18.46 16.26
C LEU A 42 2.61 18.73 16.85
N PRO A 43 3.02 19.98 17.16
CA PRO A 43 4.31 20.24 17.79
C PRO A 43 4.53 19.49 19.12
N PRO A 44 3.64 19.60 20.14
CA PRO A 44 3.86 18.90 21.40
C PRO A 44 3.78 17.37 21.26
N VAL A 45 3.02 16.84 20.29
CA VAL A 45 3.02 15.39 19.99
C VAL A 45 4.38 14.94 19.46
N LEU A 46 4.98 15.71 18.54
CA LEU A 46 6.32 15.40 18.02
C LEU A 46 7.39 15.49 19.11
N ASP A 47 7.29 16.48 20.00
CA ASP A 47 8.21 16.62 21.14
C ASP A 47 8.06 15.46 22.13
N LEU A 48 6.82 15.08 22.48
CA LEU A 48 6.56 13.91 23.32
C LEU A 48 7.11 12.61 22.72
N LEU A 49 6.93 12.42 21.41
CA LEU A 49 7.47 11.26 20.71
C LEU A 49 9.00 11.29 20.68
N ARG A 50 9.61 12.47 20.56
CA ARG A 50 11.07 12.65 20.63
C ARG A 50 11.60 12.29 22.01
N ASP A 51 10.97 12.78 23.08
CA ASP A 51 11.35 12.48 24.46
C ASP A 51 11.20 10.98 24.78
N SER A 52 10.11 10.38 24.32
CA SER A 52 9.90 8.93 24.44
C SER A 52 10.94 8.12 23.66
N SER A 53 11.36 8.60 22.49
CA SER A 53 12.40 7.95 21.68
C SER A 53 13.78 8.06 22.35
N ALA A 54 14.10 9.23 22.91
CA ALA A 54 15.30 9.46 23.71
C ALA A 54 15.37 8.53 24.93
N TYR A 55 14.26 8.35 25.65
CA TYR A 55 14.20 7.42 26.76
C TYR A 55 14.51 5.98 26.33
N VAL A 56 13.92 5.51 25.23
CA VAL A 56 14.16 4.15 24.72
C VAL A 56 15.60 3.95 24.27
N ILE A 57 16.20 4.93 23.60
CA ILE A 57 17.59 4.84 23.15
C ILE A 57 18.56 4.83 24.33
N ARG A 58 18.36 5.71 25.31
CA ARG A 58 19.19 5.75 26.53
C ARG A 58 19.08 4.46 27.33
N ARG A 59 17.86 3.93 27.47
CA ARG A 59 17.63 2.64 28.12
C ARG A 59 18.36 1.51 27.39
N LYS A 60 18.21 1.44 26.06
CA LYS A 60 18.90 0.43 25.24
C LYS A 60 20.42 0.54 25.35
N ARG A 61 20.97 1.76 25.32
CA ARG A 61 22.41 2.00 25.51
C ARG A 61 22.88 1.52 26.89
N ALA A 62 22.15 1.83 27.96
CA ALA A 62 22.48 1.39 29.31
C ALA A 62 22.49 -0.15 29.42
N GLU A 63 21.49 -0.81 28.83
CA GLU A 63 21.41 -2.28 28.76
C GLU A 63 22.59 -2.86 27.95
N GLU A 64 22.95 -2.26 26.80
CA GLU A 64 24.12 -2.69 26.02
C GLU A 64 25.44 -2.48 26.77
N ASP A 65 25.58 -1.39 27.54
CA ASP A 65 26.78 -1.12 28.33
C ASP A 65 26.92 -2.09 29.52
N GLU A 66 25.81 -2.54 30.10
CA GLU A 66 25.79 -3.59 31.11
C GLU A 66 26.26 -4.93 30.50
N LEU A 67 25.70 -5.32 29.35
CA LEU A 67 26.13 -6.52 28.62
C LEU A 67 27.62 -6.47 28.21
N ARG A 68 28.14 -5.28 27.86
CA ARG A 68 29.58 -5.09 27.58
C ARG A 68 30.43 -5.26 28.83
N LYS A 69 29.98 -4.80 30.01
CA LYS A 69 30.69 -5.01 31.29
C LYS A 69 30.76 -6.48 31.67
N GLU A 70 29.72 -7.24 31.35
CA GLU A 70 29.67 -8.70 31.55
C GLU A 70 30.44 -9.48 30.47
N GLY A 71 30.96 -8.81 29.44
CA GLY A 71 31.73 -9.43 28.35
C GLY A 71 30.87 -10.19 27.33
N LEU A 72 29.55 -9.98 27.33
CA LEU A 72 28.59 -10.63 26.42
C LEU A 72 28.53 -9.97 25.03
N LEU A 73 29.03 -8.74 24.90
CA LEU A 73 29.09 -7.99 23.65
C LEU A 73 30.53 -7.61 23.30
N PRO A 74 30.90 -7.59 22.01
CA PRO A 74 32.20 -7.11 21.58
C PRO A 74 32.38 -5.61 21.95
N PRO A 75 33.61 -5.16 22.20
CA PRO A 75 33.89 -3.74 22.37
C PRO A 75 33.41 -2.98 21.13
N SER A 76 32.84 -1.79 21.33
CA SER A 76 32.31 -0.97 20.24
C SER A 76 33.38 -0.81 19.16
N SER A 77 33.01 -1.07 17.91
CA SER A 77 33.89 -1.03 16.73
C SER A 77 34.50 0.36 16.45
N GLY A 78 34.21 1.37 17.29
CA GLY A 78 34.79 2.72 17.23
C GLY A 78 35.97 2.96 18.18
N GLN A 79 36.31 2.03 19.08
CA GLN A 79 37.30 2.30 20.14
C GLN A 79 38.77 2.31 19.68
N GLN A 80 39.06 2.08 18.39
CA GLN A 80 40.41 2.27 17.82
C GLN A 80 40.71 3.70 17.33
N VAL A 81 39.74 4.62 17.32
CA VAL A 81 40.00 6.04 16.99
C VAL A 81 40.05 6.87 18.26
N LYS A 82 41.23 6.89 18.86
CA LYS A 82 41.62 7.72 20.01
C LYS A 82 41.53 9.21 19.63
N GLY A 83 40.34 9.82 19.71
CA GLY A 83 40.18 11.25 19.43
C GLY A 83 38.77 11.80 19.17
N LYS A 84 37.72 10.98 19.12
CA LYS A 84 36.33 11.49 19.04
C LYS A 84 35.73 11.56 20.45
N GLY A 85 35.87 12.71 21.09
CA GLY A 85 35.40 12.96 22.46
C GLY A 85 33.88 12.96 22.60
N LYS A 86 33.41 13.22 23.83
CA LYS A 86 31.99 13.30 24.27
C LYS A 86 31.02 13.93 23.26
N ALA A 87 31.44 14.97 22.55
CA ALA A 87 30.64 15.63 21.51
C ALA A 87 30.25 14.74 20.31
N GLY A 88 31.07 13.75 19.96
CA GLY A 88 30.74 12.79 18.90
C GLY A 88 29.65 11.80 19.32
N ASP A 89 29.60 11.48 20.61
CA ASP A 89 28.64 10.55 21.19
C ASP A 89 27.25 11.20 21.34
N ASP A 90 27.21 12.48 21.68
CA ASP A 90 25.99 13.29 21.78
C ASP A 90 25.31 13.48 20.40
N GLU A 91 26.10 13.74 19.35
CA GLU A 91 25.57 13.86 17.97
C GLU A 91 25.08 12.52 17.41
N GLU A 92 25.73 11.42 17.77
CA GLU A 92 25.26 10.07 17.41
C GLU A 92 23.95 9.74 18.11
N GLU A 93 23.82 10.02 19.41
CA GLU A 93 22.57 9.86 20.15
C GLU A 93 21.44 10.67 19.49
N LYS A 94 21.69 11.94 19.16
CA LYS A 94 20.68 12.79 18.51
C LYS A 94 20.21 12.23 17.17
N ARG A 95 21.12 11.71 16.33
CA ARG A 95 20.77 11.08 15.05
C ARG A 95 19.91 9.83 15.24
N LEU A 96 20.24 9.00 16.22
CA LEU A 96 19.44 7.82 16.55
C LEU A 96 18.04 8.20 17.04
N ILE A 97 17.93 9.27 17.83
CA ILE A 97 16.64 9.79 18.30
C ILE A 97 15.77 10.25 17.13
N GLU A 98 16.34 10.99 16.18
CA GLU A 98 15.60 11.46 15.00
C GLU A 98 15.17 10.30 14.10
N GLU A 99 16.01 9.27 13.94
CA GLU A 99 15.68 8.07 13.18
C GLU A 99 14.53 7.28 13.83
N GLU A 100 14.57 7.07 15.15
CA GLU A 100 13.53 6.35 15.89
C GLU A 100 12.22 7.13 15.92
N LEU A 101 12.28 8.46 16.11
CA LEU A 101 11.14 9.35 15.97
C LEU A 101 10.50 9.18 14.59
N GLY A 102 11.31 9.20 13.53
CA GLY A 102 10.86 9.01 12.15
C GLY A 102 10.09 7.72 11.97
N LYS A 103 10.64 6.59 12.45
CA LYS A 103 9.98 5.26 12.37
C LYS A 103 8.64 5.22 13.10
N ARG A 104 8.54 5.89 14.26
CA ARG A 104 7.29 5.94 15.04
C ARG A 104 6.23 6.77 14.34
N VAL A 105 6.58 7.96 13.88
CA VAL A 105 5.67 8.84 13.12
C VAL A 105 5.23 8.15 11.83
N GLU A 106 6.15 7.48 11.14
CA GLU A 106 5.84 6.71 9.94
C GLU A 106 4.83 5.59 10.23
N ARG A 107 5.03 4.80 11.29
CA ARG A 107 4.08 3.75 11.68
C ARG A 107 2.67 4.32 11.94
N ILE A 108 2.58 5.44 12.65
CA ILE A 108 1.31 6.13 12.92
C ILE A 108 0.66 6.56 11.60
N GLY A 109 1.42 7.22 10.72
CA GLY A 109 0.93 7.67 9.41
C GLY A 109 0.43 6.52 8.54
N LEU A 110 1.18 5.42 8.45
CA LEU A 110 0.80 4.23 7.68
C LEU A 110 -0.53 3.64 8.15
N MET A 111 -0.73 3.53 9.46
CA MET A 111 -1.98 3.02 10.03
C MET A 111 -3.15 3.97 9.77
N VAL A 112 -2.98 5.26 10.09
CA VAL A 112 -4.03 6.27 9.91
C VAL A 112 -4.45 6.38 8.44
N GLY A 113 -3.48 6.41 7.53
CA GLY A 113 -3.74 6.49 6.09
C GLY A 113 -4.52 5.28 5.57
N GLY A 114 -4.14 4.09 6.01
CA GLY A 114 -4.84 2.84 5.66
C GLY A 114 -6.28 2.82 6.15
N TYR A 115 -6.52 3.15 7.42
CA TYR A 115 -7.88 3.16 7.99
C TYR A 115 -8.79 4.21 7.37
N ILE A 116 -8.26 5.41 7.08
CA ILE A 116 -9.03 6.44 6.39
C ILE A 116 -9.37 5.99 4.96
N ALA A 117 -8.43 5.37 4.25
CA ALA A 117 -8.68 4.85 2.90
C ALA A 117 -9.77 3.76 2.89
N GLU A 118 -9.74 2.80 3.82
CA GLU A 118 -10.80 1.80 3.99
C GLU A 118 -12.16 2.45 4.24
N LYS A 119 -12.22 3.40 5.19
CA LYS A 119 -13.45 4.11 5.54
C LYS A 119 -14.05 4.86 4.35
N LEU A 120 -13.22 5.58 3.58
CA LEU A 120 -13.67 6.40 2.45
C LEU A 120 -14.04 5.58 1.20
N THR A 121 -13.55 4.34 1.09
CA THR A 121 -13.84 3.45 -0.05
C THR A 121 -14.95 2.45 0.23
N LEU A 122 -15.42 2.33 1.47
CA LEU A 122 -16.40 1.34 1.91
C LEU A 122 -17.71 1.31 1.10
N ALA A 123 -18.19 2.46 0.62
CA ALA A 123 -19.42 2.57 -0.19
C ALA A 123 -19.15 2.88 -1.68
N ARG A 124 -17.91 2.69 -2.14
CA ARG A 124 -17.52 2.99 -3.53
C ARG A 124 -17.35 1.72 -4.37
N PRO A 125 -17.62 1.79 -5.68
CA PRO A 125 -17.13 0.78 -6.61
C PRO A 125 -15.62 0.60 -6.49
N PRO A 126 -15.09 -0.61 -6.72
CA PRO A 126 -13.66 -0.87 -6.66
C PRO A 126 -12.85 0.07 -7.58
N LEU A 127 -11.71 0.55 -7.09
CA LEU A 127 -10.78 1.37 -7.86
C LEU A 127 -9.99 0.44 -8.80
N ALA A 128 -10.32 0.45 -10.09
CA ALA A 128 -9.83 -0.52 -11.06
C ALA A 128 -8.37 -0.31 -11.50
N SER A 129 -7.85 0.92 -11.43
CA SER A 129 -6.51 1.26 -11.91
C SER A 129 -5.69 2.05 -10.88
N HIS A 130 -4.35 1.96 -10.99
CA HIS A 130 -3.44 2.78 -10.18
C HIS A 130 -3.73 4.29 -10.34
N LEU A 131 -4.17 4.72 -11.51
CA LEU A 131 -4.52 6.11 -11.77
C LEU A 131 -5.77 6.53 -10.97
N ASP A 132 -6.78 5.65 -10.88
CA ASP A 132 -7.98 5.92 -10.08
C ASP A 132 -7.68 5.95 -8.58
N ILE A 133 -6.77 5.09 -8.11
CA ILE A 133 -6.23 5.15 -6.74
C ILE A 133 -5.56 6.51 -6.50
N ILE A 134 -4.69 6.96 -7.40
CA ILE A 134 -4.01 8.26 -7.25
C ILE A 134 -5.01 9.43 -7.28
N LYS A 135 -6.04 9.39 -8.13
CA LYS A 135 -7.11 10.39 -8.14
C LYS A 135 -7.89 10.43 -6.82
N PHE A 136 -8.20 9.25 -6.26
CA PHE A 136 -8.82 9.13 -4.94
C PHE A 136 -7.95 9.79 -3.86
N ILE A 137 -6.63 9.56 -3.87
CA ILE A 137 -5.71 10.25 -2.96
C ILE A 137 -5.80 11.77 -3.15
N CYS A 138 -5.65 12.25 -4.39
CA CYS A 138 -5.61 13.68 -4.70
C CYS A 138 -6.90 14.44 -4.32
N LYS A 139 -8.06 13.79 -4.39
CA LYS A 139 -9.36 14.45 -4.23
C LYS A 139 -10.09 14.08 -2.95
N ASP A 140 -10.11 12.81 -2.56
CA ASP A 140 -10.93 12.34 -1.45
C ASP A 140 -10.13 12.27 -0.15
N LEU A 141 -8.97 11.61 -0.17
CA LEU A 141 -8.12 11.50 1.02
C LEU A 141 -7.61 12.88 1.44
N PHE A 142 -7.07 13.64 0.49
CA PHE A 142 -6.51 14.97 0.76
C PHE A 142 -7.59 15.95 1.23
N LEU A 143 -8.78 15.93 0.63
CA LEU A 143 -9.90 16.75 1.08
C LEU A 143 -10.36 16.36 2.48
N TYR A 144 -10.42 15.07 2.79
CA TYR A 144 -10.82 14.59 4.12
C TYR A 144 -9.84 14.99 5.22
N VAL A 145 -8.53 14.90 4.96
CA VAL A 145 -7.50 15.13 6.00
C VAL A 145 -7.10 16.60 6.10
N TYR A 146 -6.95 17.28 4.96
CA TYR A 146 -6.39 18.63 4.89
C TYR A 146 -7.39 19.69 4.46
N SER A 147 -8.66 19.31 4.22
CA SER A 147 -9.69 20.21 3.67
C SER A 147 -9.25 20.89 2.36
N LYS A 148 -8.38 20.21 1.60
CA LYS A 148 -7.76 20.73 0.38
C LYS A 148 -7.48 19.60 -0.60
N GLN A 149 -7.68 19.83 -1.90
CA GLN A 149 -7.24 18.89 -2.94
C GLN A 149 -5.77 19.12 -3.33
N ILE A 150 -5.16 18.13 -3.98
CA ILE A 150 -3.86 18.31 -4.64
C ILE A 150 -4.01 19.23 -5.84
N ASP A 151 -3.11 20.20 -5.96
CA ASP A 151 -3.17 21.24 -7.00
C ASP A 151 -2.75 20.68 -8.36
N ASN A 152 -1.66 19.90 -8.39
CA ASN A 152 -1.12 19.35 -9.63
C ASN A 152 -0.77 17.87 -9.49
N LEU A 153 -1.15 17.08 -10.49
CA LEU A 153 -0.78 15.68 -10.64
C LEU A 153 -0.05 15.47 -11.96
N ARG A 154 1.18 14.98 -11.90
CA ARG A 154 1.95 14.52 -13.07
C ARG A 154 2.14 13.02 -12.99
N THR A 155 2.01 12.33 -14.11
CA THR A 155 2.09 10.86 -14.18
C THR A 155 3.06 10.43 -15.28
N ASN A 156 3.69 9.27 -15.10
CA ASN A 156 4.52 8.63 -16.13
C ASN A 156 4.02 7.20 -16.40
N HIS A 157 4.11 6.74 -17.64
CA HIS A 157 3.81 5.36 -18.06
C HIS A 157 4.64 4.30 -17.32
N ARG A 158 5.74 4.70 -16.65
CA ARG A 158 6.59 3.82 -15.83
C ARG A 158 6.14 3.65 -14.37
N GLY A 159 4.94 4.13 -13.99
CA GLY A 159 4.43 3.98 -12.63
C GLY A 159 5.04 4.97 -11.63
N VAL A 160 5.34 6.18 -12.10
CA VAL A 160 5.81 7.30 -11.27
C VAL A 160 4.74 8.38 -11.28
N PHE A 161 4.35 8.83 -10.10
CA PHE A 161 3.37 9.90 -9.89
C PHE A 161 4.00 11.00 -9.06
N VAL A 162 3.75 12.25 -9.42
CA VAL A 162 4.23 13.43 -8.71
C VAL A 162 3.04 14.32 -8.39
N LEU A 163 2.75 14.47 -7.10
CA LEU A 163 1.63 15.24 -6.59
C LEU A 163 2.21 16.51 -5.97
N GLN A 164 1.72 17.68 -6.37
CA GLN A 164 2.20 18.96 -5.86
C GLN A 164 1.07 19.71 -5.16
N SER A 165 1.38 20.23 -3.98
CA SER A 165 0.52 21.10 -3.20
C SER A 165 1.26 22.41 -2.95
N HIS A 166 0.81 23.52 -3.54
CA HIS A 166 1.45 24.84 -3.42
C HIS A 166 1.28 25.47 -2.04
N SER A 167 0.11 25.31 -1.43
CA SER A 167 -0.17 25.73 -0.05
C SER A 167 -0.54 24.51 0.77
N PHE A 168 0.45 23.79 1.28
CA PHE A 168 0.23 22.56 2.03
C PHE A 168 -0.06 22.90 3.51
N PRO A 169 -1.26 22.60 4.05
CA PRO A 169 -1.68 23.12 5.36
C PRO A 169 -0.71 22.85 6.51
N PRO A 170 -0.09 21.66 6.65
CA PRO A 170 0.90 21.40 7.70
C PRO A 170 2.17 22.27 7.65
N LEU A 171 2.44 22.92 6.50
CA LEU A 171 3.61 23.77 6.30
C LEU A 171 3.25 25.26 6.28
N MET A 172 1.97 25.64 6.26
CA MET A 172 1.56 27.03 6.11
C MET A 172 1.94 27.91 7.31
N THR A 173 1.95 27.34 8.51
CA THR A 173 2.23 28.06 9.76
C THR A 173 3.67 27.89 10.23
N LEU A 174 4.52 27.24 9.44
CA LEU A 174 5.92 27.05 9.81
C LEU A 174 6.71 28.34 9.59
N SER A 175 7.16 28.92 10.69
CA SER A 175 8.09 30.03 10.72
C SER A 175 8.89 29.99 12.02
N SER A 176 10.20 30.12 11.93
CA SER A 176 11.13 30.11 13.05
C SER A 176 11.96 31.39 13.06
N HIS A 177 12.23 31.90 14.26
CA HIS A 177 13.13 33.04 14.44
C HIS A 177 14.57 32.74 13.99
N ARG A 178 14.92 31.45 13.83
CA ARG A 178 16.26 30.99 13.43
C ARG A 178 16.52 31.11 11.93
N GLY A 179 15.54 31.58 11.17
CA GLY A 179 15.65 31.88 9.75
C GLY A 179 15.32 30.69 8.84
N PRO A 180 15.40 30.90 7.51
CA PRO A 180 14.81 29.99 6.51
C PRO A 180 15.38 28.56 6.52
N SER A 181 16.65 28.39 6.92
CA SER A 181 17.27 27.05 6.99
C SER A 181 16.62 26.18 8.07
N ALA A 182 16.33 26.75 9.23
CA ALA A 182 15.69 26.03 10.34
C ALA A 182 14.21 25.70 10.02
N ASP A 183 13.56 26.56 9.24
CA ASP A 183 12.20 26.31 8.76
C ASP A 183 12.14 25.10 7.84
N MET A 184 13.10 24.99 6.92
CA MET A 184 13.21 23.85 6.01
C MET A 184 13.57 22.54 6.73
N GLU A 185 14.38 22.59 7.78
CA GLU A 185 14.64 21.41 8.63
C GLU A 185 13.38 20.96 9.38
N SER A 186 12.64 21.91 9.95
CA SER A 186 11.38 21.64 10.63
C SER A 186 10.34 21.07 9.64
N ALA A 187 10.29 21.60 8.43
CA ALA A 187 9.40 21.12 7.38
C ALA A 187 9.59 19.62 7.09
N LYS A 188 10.84 19.12 7.06
CA LYS A 188 11.11 17.69 6.84
C LYS A 188 10.43 16.81 7.89
N LEU A 189 10.47 17.23 9.16
CA LEU A 189 9.81 16.50 10.25
C LEU A 189 8.28 16.51 10.10
N HIS A 190 7.71 17.67 9.75
CA HIS A 190 6.27 17.81 9.50
C HIS A 190 5.78 17.00 8.28
N LEU A 191 6.68 16.66 7.34
CA LEU A 191 6.36 15.87 6.15
C LEU A 191 6.41 14.34 6.37
N LEU A 192 7.01 13.86 7.46
CA LEU A 192 7.08 12.42 7.76
C LEU A 192 5.69 11.79 7.87
N PHE A 193 4.78 12.44 8.60
CA PHE A 193 3.41 11.94 8.77
C PHE A 193 2.62 11.96 7.45
N PRO A 194 2.54 13.07 6.68
CA PRO A 194 1.90 13.08 5.37
C PRO A 194 2.45 12.07 4.38
N GLN A 195 3.78 11.86 4.35
CA GLN A 195 4.41 10.86 3.50
C GLN A 195 3.88 9.46 3.82
N ALA A 196 3.91 9.10 5.11
CA ALA A 196 3.47 7.80 5.60
C ALA A 196 1.95 7.61 5.47
N LEU A 197 1.17 8.68 5.67
CA LEU A 197 -0.28 8.70 5.46
C LEU A 197 -0.64 8.28 4.03
N VAL A 198 0.00 8.91 3.03
CA VAL A 198 -0.23 8.55 1.63
C VAL A 198 0.23 7.12 1.36
N GLN A 199 1.42 6.73 1.84
CA GLN A 199 1.93 5.38 1.64
C GLN A 199 1.01 4.30 2.25
N GLY A 200 0.46 4.55 3.43
CA GLY A 200 -0.46 3.64 4.12
C GLY A 200 -1.78 3.48 3.39
N ALA A 201 -2.33 4.59 2.88
CA ALA A 201 -3.53 4.57 2.05
C ALA A 201 -3.30 3.76 0.77
N LEU A 202 -2.18 3.98 0.08
CA LEU A 202 -1.84 3.26 -1.16
C LEU A 202 -1.66 1.76 -0.93
N ALA A 203 -0.95 1.38 0.14
CA ALA A 203 -0.77 -0.01 0.50
C ALA A 203 -2.11 -0.72 0.75
N ARG A 204 -3.06 -0.03 1.39
CA ARG A 204 -4.37 -0.60 1.70
C ARG A 204 -5.29 -0.73 0.49
N LEU A 205 -5.13 0.15 -0.48
CA LEU A 205 -5.82 0.10 -1.77
C LEU A 205 -5.17 -0.89 -2.76
N GLY A 206 -4.16 -1.66 -2.32
CA GLY A 206 -3.50 -2.68 -3.13
C GLY A 206 -2.39 -2.15 -4.05
N MET A 207 -1.94 -0.90 -3.88
CA MET A 207 -0.88 -0.30 -4.67
C MET A 207 0.42 -0.17 -3.87
N HIS A 208 1.26 -1.22 -3.93
CA HIS A 208 2.59 -1.19 -3.33
C HIS A 208 3.47 -0.13 -3.99
N SER A 209 3.86 0.86 -3.20
CA SER A 209 4.63 2.01 -3.67
C SER A 209 5.47 2.60 -2.56
N ILE A 210 6.55 3.26 -2.97
CA ILE A 210 7.39 4.06 -2.08
C ILE A 210 6.99 5.52 -2.28
N VAL A 211 6.71 6.22 -1.19
CA VAL A 211 6.35 7.63 -1.21
C VAL A 211 7.49 8.43 -0.58
N THR A 212 7.92 9.49 -1.25
CA THR A 212 8.88 10.46 -0.74
C THR A 212 8.25 11.83 -0.77
N ALA A 213 8.20 12.51 0.38
CA ALA A 213 7.70 13.88 0.49
C ALA A 213 8.87 14.85 0.66
N GLU A 214 8.88 15.89 -0.13
CA GLU A 214 9.88 16.94 -0.07
C GLU A 214 9.25 18.33 -0.18
N SER A 215 9.96 19.33 0.33
CA SER A 215 9.62 20.74 0.13
C SER A 215 10.84 21.44 -0.44
N SER A 216 10.65 22.16 -1.55
CA SER A 216 11.66 23.04 -2.16
C SER A 216 11.50 24.50 -1.74
N GLY A 217 10.45 24.81 -0.97
CA GLY A 217 10.16 26.12 -0.41
C GLY A 217 8.86 26.07 0.38
N LEU A 218 8.72 26.89 1.41
CA LEU A 218 7.46 26.94 2.16
C LEU A 218 6.48 27.91 1.47
N PRO A 219 5.18 27.59 1.41
CA PRO A 219 4.48 26.45 2.03
C PRO A 219 4.21 25.26 1.07
N GLN A 220 5.02 25.07 0.01
CA GLN A 220 4.79 24.04 -0.99
C GLN A 220 5.37 22.67 -0.60
N CYS A 221 4.69 21.60 -1.03
CA CYS A 221 5.12 20.22 -0.84
C CYS A 221 4.92 19.42 -2.13
N THR A 222 5.87 18.53 -2.43
CA THR A 222 5.79 17.57 -3.51
C THR A 222 5.88 16.14 -2.95
N PHE A 223 4.93 15.29 -3.33
CA PHE A 223 4.97 13.86 -3.06
C PHE A 223 5.35 13.11 -4.33
N GLN A 224 6.47 12.40 -4.29
CA GLN A 224 6.89 11.48 -5.34
C GLN A 224 6.50 10.06 -4.96
N ILE A 225 5.64 9.45 -5.77
CA ILE A 225 5.17 8.08 -5.58
C ILE A 225 5.76 7.21 -6.69
N ARG A 226 6.47 6.16 -6.29
CA ARG A 226 7.05 5.17 -7.21
C ARG A 226 6.44 3.82 -6.91
N THR A 227 5.67 3.28 -7.85
CA THR A 227 5.14 1.91 -7.71
C THR A 227 6.27 0.89 -7.76
N THR A 228 6.30 -0.02 -6.80
CA THR A 228 7.16 -1.20 -6.90
C THR A 228 6.47 -2.20 -7.81
N LYS A 229 7.19 -2.75 -8.79
CA LYS A 229 6.63 -3.85 -9.57
C LYS A 229 6.42 -5.01 -8.59
N SER A 230 5.17 -5.41 -8.38
CA SER A 230 4.89 -6.64 -7.65
C SER A 230 5.45 -7.80 -8.47
N SER A 231 6.62 -8.31 -8.10
CA SER A 231 7.09 -9.62 -8.57
C SER A 231 6.40 -10.68 -7.74
N ASN A 232 5.17 -11.03 -8.13
CA ASN A 232 4.45 -12.26 -7.79
C ASN A 232 3.10 -12.21 -8.52
N SER A 233 2.64 -13.21 -9.27
CA SER A 233 3.19 -14.46 -9.77
C SER A 233 2.12 -15.01 -10.73
N ASN A 234 2.50 -15.45 -11.92
CA ASN A 234 1.79 -16.59 -12.54
C ASN A 234 1.64 -17.64 -11.43
N GLN A 235 0.41 -17.96 -11.02
CA GLN A 235 0.18 -19.20 -10.28
C GLN A 235 0.53 -20.36 -11.22
N PRO A 236 1.50 -21.23 -10.87
CA PRO A 236 1.43 -22.61 -11.31
C PRO A 236 0.31 -23.25 -10.49
N ASN A 237 -0.65 -23.89 -11.16
CA ASN A 237 -1.65 -24.73 -10.53
C ASN A 237 -0.99 -25.64 -9.49
N THR A 238 -1.36 -25.52 -8.21
CA THR A 238 -1.00 -26.50 -7.20
C THR A 238 -1.80 -27.79 -7.45
N PRO A 239 -1.17 -28.98 -7.32
CA PRO A 239 -1.85 -30.26 -7.54
C PRO A 239 -2.72 -30.58 -6.31
N SER A 240 -4.02 -30.64 -6.52
CA SER A 240 -4.99 -31.15 -5.55
C SER A 240 -4.90 -32.68 -5.44
N VAL A 241 -4.51 -33.19 -4.27
CA VAL A 241 -4.56 -34.61 -3.90
C VAL A 241 -5.55 -34.79 -2.75
N GLY A 242 -6.48 -35.74 -2.94
CA GLY A 242 -7.50 -36.18 -1.99
C GLY A 242 -8.92 -35.87 -2.50
N GLY A 243 -9.74 -36.79 -2.99
CA GLY A 243 -9.73 -38.25 -2.93
C GLY A 243 -11.07 -38.74 -2.36
N THR A 244 -12.05 -39.00 -3.23
CA THR A 244 -13.10 -40.01 -3.00
C THR A 244 -13.47 -40.66 -4.34
N PRO A 245 -13.62 -41.99 -4.40
CA PRO A 245 -13.61 -42.76 -5.64
C PRO A 245 -15.01 -42.91 -6.25
N ASN A 246 -15.09 -42.91 -7.58
CA ASN A 246 -16.22 -43.47 -8.31
C ASN A 246 -15.68 -44.48 -9.33
N PRO A 247 -16.22 -45.71 -9.42
CA PRO A 247 -15.63 -46.78 -10.21
C PRO A 247 -16.17 -46.81 -11.65
N GLN A 248 -15.43 -47.55 -12.50
CA GLN A 248 -15.77 -48.03 -13.84
C GLN A 248 -15.54 -47.05 -15.01
N SER A 249 -14.87 -47.41 -16.11
CA SER A 249 -13.95 -48.50 -16.46
C SER A 249 -13.44 -48.18 -17.86
N GLN A 250 -12.19 -48.54 -18.10
CA GLN A 250 -11.43 -48.39 -19.34
C GLN A 250 -12.10 -49.01 -20.56
N ALA A 251 -11.86 -48.41 -21.73
CA ALA A 251 -11.50 -49.16 -22.92
C ALA A 251 -10.55 -48.35 -23.81
N LEU A 252 -9.32 -48.86 -23.91
CA LEU A 252 -8.29 -48.46 -24.87
C LEU A 252 -8.73 -48.80 -26.30
N ALA A 253 -8.35 -47.96 -27.27
CA ALA A 253 -8.05 -48.42 -28.62
C ALA A 253 -6.91 -47.59 -29.21
N GLN A 254 -5.77 -48.25 -29.40
CA GLN A 254 -4.67 -47.83 -30.27
C GLN A 254 -5.06 -48.09 -31.74
N GLY A 255 -4.45 -47.36 -32.68
CA GLY A 255 -4.49 -47.75 -34.09
C GLY A 255 -3.75 -46.78 -35.02
N ARG A 256 -2.59 -47.23 -35.51
CA ARG A 256 -1.75 -46.57 -36.53
C ARG A 256 -1.94 -47.32 -37.87
N SER A 257 -1.75 -46.58 -38.97
CA SER A 257 -1.39 -47.00 -40.35
C SER A 257 -2.37 -47.76 -41.28
N ALA A 258 -2.75 -47.05 -42.36
CA ALA A 258 -2.62 -47.36 -43.81
C ALA A 258 -3.39 -48.53 -44.48
N PRO A 259 -3.63 -48.46 -45.82
CA PRO A 259 -4.78 -49.08 -46.50
C PRO A 259 -4.41 -50.29 -47.39
N MET A 260 -5.39 -51.15 -47.73
CA MET A 260 -5.61 -51.70 -49.08
C MET A 260 -6.80 -52.67 -49.14
N SER A 261 -7.43 -52.65 -50.31
CA SER A 261 -8.53 -53.47 -50.84
C SER A 261 -8.31 -54.99 -50.82
N GLN A 262 -9.37 -55.78 -50.62
CA GLN A 262 -9.93 -56.74 -51.60
C GLN A 262 -11.01 -57.66 -50.99
N THR A 263 -12.14 -57.73 -51.71
CA THR A 263 -13.00 -58.90 -52.05
C THR A 263 -13.48 -59.91 -51.00
N GLY A 264 -14.77 -60.25 -51.13
CA GLY A 264 -15.31 -61.60 -50.89
C GLY A 264 -16.30 -61.67 -49.71
N SER A 265 -17.60 -61.45 -49.92
CA SER A 265 -18.60 -62.47 -50.29
C SER A 265 -18.98 -63.45 -49.16
N GLY A 266 -20.26 -63.41 -48.78
CA GLY A 266 -21.02 -64.64 -48.55
C GLY A 266 -21.62 -64.88 -47.17
N ALA A 267 -22.96 -64.76 -47.13
CA ALA A 267 -23.90 -65.70 -46.49
C ALA A 267 -23.97 -65.72 -44.94
N SER A 268 -25.06 -65.21 -44.36
CA SER A 268 -26.31 -65.92 -44.03
C SER A 268 -26.20 -66.66 -42.70
N THR A 269 -26.89 -66.26 -41.63
CA THR A 269 -28.25 -66.66 -41.20
C THR A 269 -28.24 -66.32 -39.70
N GLY A 270 -29.27 -65.92 -38.97
CA GLY A 270 -30.72 -65.98 -39.11
C GLY A 270 -31.27 -65.95 -37.66
N LEU A 271 -32.56 -65.56 -37.52
CA LEU A 271 -33.42 -65.66 -36.31
C LEU A 271 -33.11 -64.60 -35.23
N GLY A 272 -33.98 -63.62 -34.97
CA GLY A 272 -35.37 -63.75 -34.49
C GLY A 272 -35.33 -63.49 -32.96
N ILE A 273 -36.17 -62.70 -32.28
CA ILE A 273 -37.57 -62.30 -32.40
C ILE A 273 -37.81 -61.19 -31.36
N ALA A 274 -38.72 -60.24 -31.69
CA ALA A 274 -39.62 -59.40 -30.86
C ALA A 274 -39.15 -58.78 -29.52
N GLY A 275 -39.54 -57.57 -29.13
CA GLY A 275 -40.60 -56.68 -29.60
C GLY A 275 -41.16 -55.89 -28.41
N ALA A 276 -41.69 -54.69 -28.71
CA ALA A 276 -42.60 -53.84 -27.93
C ALA A 276 -42.08 -53.29 -26.58
N GLN A 277 -41.84 -51.97 -26.45
CA GLN A 277 -42.83 -50.89 -26.33
C GLN A 277 -43.93 -51.15 -25.29
N THR A 278 -43.84 -50.41 -24.19
CA THR A 278 -44.81 -49.39 -23.81
C THR A 278 -44.07 -48.27 -23.08
#